data_AF-A0A0R2F9F5-F1
#
_entry.id   AF-A0A0R2F9F5-F1
#
_cell.length_a   1.000
_cell.length_b   1.000
_cell.length_c   1.000
_cell.angle_alpha   90.00
_cell.angle_beta   90.00
_cell.angle_gamma   90.00
#
_symmetry.space_group_name_H-M   'P 1'
#
loop_
_entity.id
_entity.type
_entity.pdbx_description
1 polymer ?
#
loop_
_entity_poly.entity_id
_entity_poly.type
_entity_poly.pdbx_seq_one_letter_code
_entity_poly.pdbx_strand_id
1 'polypeptide(L)' 'MTSTLGARLKTARKQAQLSQIEAAKLMNVSRQSFSKWENDYNYPDLDNLVNLSELYQVSLDDLLKGGADGSESIS' A
#
# COMPACT_ATOMS: atom_id res chain seq x y z
N MET A 1 10.20 -12.73 7.43
CA MET A 1 9.62 -11.52 8.04
C MET A 1 8.46 -11.09 7.15
N THR A 2 7.23 -11.15 7.63
CA THR A 2 6.04 -10.80 6.83
C THR A 2 6.00 -9.30 6.57
N SER A 3 5.94 -8.88 5.30
CA SER A 3 5.75 -7.47 4.94
C SER A 3 4.34 -7.01 5.32
N THR A 4 4.18 -5.88 6.02
CA THR A 4 2.85 -5.34 6.42
C THR A 4 2.16 -4.63 5.24
N LEU A 5 0.85 -4.37 5.36
CA LEU A 5 0.13 -3.57 4.36
C LEU A 5 0.74 -2.17 4.21
N GLY A 6 1.04 -1.48 5.32
CA GLY A 6 1.68 -0.16 5.28
C GLY A 6 3.04 -0.18 4.59
N ALA A 7 3.86 -1.20 4.84
CA ALA A 7 5.14 -1.38 4.16
C ALA A 7 4.96 -1.58 2.65
N ARG A 8 3.97 -2.37 2.23
CA ARG A 8 3.67 -2.60 0.81
C ARG A 8 3.16 -1.34 0.11
N LEU A 9 2.28 -0.58 0.75
CA LEU A 9 1.81 0.72 0.24
C LEU A 9 2.96 1.69 0.05
N LYS A 10 3.89 1.73 1.01
CA LYS A 10 5.09 2.58 0.93
C LYS A 10 6.01 2.17 -0.20
N THR A 11 6.18 0.87 -0.43
CA THR A 11 6.97 0.33 -1.55
C THR A 11 6.32 0.68 -2.89
N ALA A 12 5.03 0.41 -3.05
CA ALA A 12 4.28 0.72 -4.26
C ALA A 12 4.31 2.23 -4.58
N ARG A 13 4.13 3.09 -3.57
CA ARG A 13 4.25 4.55 -3.73
C ARG A 13 5.63 4.96 -4.27
N LYS A 14 6.69 4.40 -3.71
CA LYS A 14 8.06 4.69 -4.13
C LYS A 14 8.34 4.19 -5.54
N GLN A 15 7.81 3.03 -5.92
CA GLN A 15 7.90 2.49 -7.28
C GLN A 15 7.18 3.39 -8.28
N ALA A 16 6.03 3.96 -7.89
CA ALA A 16 5.31 4.98 -8.64
C ALA A 16 6.00 6.37 -8.61
N GLN A 17 7.16 6.52 -7.95
CA GLN A 17 7.91 7.77 -7.83
C GLN A 17 7.15 8.94 -7.18
N LEU A 18 6.15 8.63 -6.35
CA LEU A 18 5.33 9.64 -5.68
C LEU A 18 5.85 9.92 -4.27
N SER A 19 5.80 11.18 -3.83
CA SER A 19 5.88 11.52 -2.41
C SER A 19 4.56 11.21 -1.69
N GLN A 20 4.58 11.12 -0.36
CA GLN A 20 3.35 10.95 0.44
C GLN A 20 2.35 12.10 0.20
N ILE A 21 2.82 13.30 -0.12
CA ILE A 21 1.95 14.45 -0.39
C ILE A 21 1.26 14.29 -1.74
N GLU A 22 1.99 13.85 -2.78
CA GLU A 22 1.42 13.63 -4.11
C GLU A 22 0.43 12.47 -4.11
N ALA A 23 0.77 11.34 -3.50
CA ALA A 23 -0.14 10.21 -3.37
C ALA A 23 -1.42 10.58 -2.60
N ALA A 24 -1.29 11.32 -1.50
CA ALA A 24 -2.45 11.79 -0.74
C ALA A 24 -3.35 12.72 -1.56
N LYS A 25 -2.78 13.62 -2.36
CA LYS A 25 -3.54 14.49 -3.27
C LYS A 25 -4.29 13.69 -4.33
N LEU A 26 -3.63 12.72 -4.97
CA LEU A 26 -4.24 11.86 -6.00
C LEU A 26 -5.36 10.99 -5.42
N MET A 27 -5.20 10.54 -4.17
CA MET A 27 -6.20 9.76 -3.44
C MET A 27 -7.28 10.62 -2.78
N ASN A 28 -7.23 11.95 -2.93
CA ASN A 28 -8.14 12.89 -2.27
C ASN A 28 -8.24 12.68 -0.74
N VAL A 29 -7.11 12.41 -0.08
CA VAL A 29 -7.01 12.27 1.38
C VAL A 29 -5.96 13.19 1.97
N SER A 30 -5.97 13.34 3.30
CA SER A 30 -4.92 14.10 3.97
C SER A 30 -3.57 13.35 3.93
N ARG A 31 -2.46 14.11 3.85
CA ARG A 31 -1.10 13.56 4.00
C ARG A 31 -0.96 12.77 5.31
N GLN A 32 -1.64 13.19 6.38
CA GLN A 32 -1.60 12.51 7.67
C GLN A 32 -2.27 11.13 7.59
N SER A 33 -3.44 11.03 6.95
CA SER A 33 -4.12 9.75 6.70
C SER A 33 -3.20 8.81 5.92
N PHE A 34 -2.61 9.32 4.84
CA PHE A 34 -1.68 8.55 4.02
C PHE A 34 -0.47 8.05 4.80
N SER A 35 0.12 8.92 5.63
CA SER A 35 1.22 8.54 6.51
C SER A 35 0.80 7.50 7.54
N LYS A 36 -0.42 7.56 8.07
CA LYS A 36 -0.91 6.56 9.03
C LYS A 36 -1.08 5.19 8.38
N TRP A 37 -1.54 5.15 7.12
CA TRP A 37 -1.60 3.92 6.32
C TRP A 37 -0.22 3.30 6.13
N GLU A 38 0.78 4.08 5.71
CA GLU A 38 2.14 3.57 5.46
C GLU A 38 2.91 3.14 6.71
N ASN A 39 2.43 3.50 7.91
CA ASN A 39 3.05 3.14 9.18
C ASN A 39 2.14 2.24 10.03
N ASP A 40 1.12 1.61 9.42
CA ASP A 40 0.22 0.66 10.06
C ASP A 40 -0.54 1.21 11.29
N TYR A 41 -0.69 2.53 11.41
CA TYR A 41 -1.48 3.16 12.49
C TYR A 41 -2.99 3.04 12.27
N ASN A 42 -3.42 3.02 11.01
CA ASN A 42 -4.76 2.68 10.58
C ASN A 42 -4.70 2.12 9.16
N TYR A 43 -5.82 1.60 8.68
CA TYR A 43 -5.91 1.00 7.36
C TYR A 43 -6.82 1.83 6.44
N PRO A 44 -6.51 1.88 5.13
CA PRO A 44 -7.46 2.37 4.14
C PRO A 44 -8.70 1.45 4.12
N ASP A 45 -9.86 2.03 3.85
CA ASP A 45 -11.08 1.26 3.58
C ASP A 45 -11.01 0.57 2.21
N LEU A 46 -12.05 -0.19 1.87
CA LEU A 46 -12.10 -0.96 0.63
C LEU A 46 -12.01 -0.06 -0.61
N ASP A 47 -12.71 1.07 -0.62
CA ASP A 47 -12.71 2.00 -1.75
C ASP A 47 -11.32 2.60 -1.96
N ASN A 48 -10.64 3.00 -0.87
CA ASN A 48 -9.27 3.48 -0.93
C ASN A 48 -8.29 2.38 -1.34
N LEU A 49 -8.50 1.12 -0.94
CA LEU A 49 -7.68 0.00 -1.39
C LEU A 49 -7.79 -0.22 -2.91
N VAL A 50 -9.01 -0.16 -3.46
CA VAL A 50 -9.25 -0.24 -4.91
C VAL A 50 -8.52 0.92 -5.62
N ASN A 51 -8.72 2.14 -5.15
CA ASN A 51 -8.08 3.34 -5.73
C ASN A 51 -6.54 3.27 -5.64
N LEU A 52 -5.97 2.72 -4.55
CA LEU A 52 -4.53 2.51 -4.41
C LEU A 52 -4.01 1.47 -5.41
N SER A 53 -4.78 0.41 -5.65
CA SER A 53 -4.44 -0.63 -6.64
C SER A 53 -4.35 -0.04 -8.06
N GLU A 54 -5.29 0.85 -8.40
CA GLU A 54 -5.31 1.56 -9.68
C GLU A 54 -4.19 2.60 -9.76
N LEU A 55 -4.01 3.42 -8.72
CA LEU A 55 -2.97 4.45 -8.66
C LEU A 55 -1.57 3.87 -8.85
N TYR A 56 -1.31 2.71 -8.25
CA TYR A 56 0.01 2.07 -8.31
C TYR A 56 0.13 0.99 -9.39
N GLN A 57 -0.94 0.71 -10.14
CA GLN A 57 -0.97 -0.34 -11.16
C GLN A 57 -0.53 -1.71 -10.60
N VAL A 58 -1.03 -2.05 -9.41
CA VAL A 58 -0.79 -3.32 -8.72
C VAL A 58 -2.11 -4.01 -8.41
N SER A 59 -2.13 -5.33 -8.26
CA SER A 59 -3.36 -6.01 -7.85
C SER A 59 -3.66 -5.79 -6.37
N LEU A 60 -4.95 -5.86 -6.00
CA LEU A 60 -5.35 -5.90 -4.59
C LEU A 60 -4.72 -7.08 -3.84
N ASP A 61 -4.53 -8.20 -4.54
CA ASP A 61 -3.88 -9.40 -4.00
C ASP A 61 -2.43 -9.10 -3.59
N ASP A 62 -1.67 -8.37 -4.43
CA ASP A 62 -0.29 -7.95 -4.12
C ASP A 62 -0.24 -7.01 -2.92
N LEU A 63 -1.20 -6.08 -2.83
CA LEU A 63 -1.31 -5.14 -1.71
C LEU A 63 -1.67 -5.83 -0.40
N LEU A 64 -2.54 -6.84 -0.43
CA LEU A 64 -3.10 -7.47 0.78
C LEU A 64 -2.32 -8.70 1.24
N LYS A 65 -1.93 -9.58 0.32
CA LYS A 65 -1.24 -10.84 0.63
C LYS A 65 0.28 -10.66 0.71
N GLY A 66 0.80 -9.58 0.12
CA GLY A 66 2.23 -9.42 -0.11
C GLY A 66 2.62 -10.39 -1.20
N GLY A 67 2.82 -9.85 -2.41
CA GLY A 67 3.07 -10.60 -3.64
C GLY A 67 3.87 -11.85 -3.34
N ALA A 68 3.28 -13.00 -3.69
CA ALA A 68 3.70 -14.34 -3.33
C ALA A 68 5.23 -14.44 -3.21
N ASP A 69 5.74 -14.28 -1.99
CA ASP A 69 7.04 -14.81 -1.66
C ASP A 69 6.82 -16.32 -1.63
N GLY A 70 7.19 -16.99 -2.71
CA GLY A 70 7.06 -18.44 -2.89
C GLY A 70 7.95 -19.22 -1.93
N SER A 71 7.82 -19.00 -0.63
CA SER A 71 8.62 -19.65 0.41
C SER A 71 7.90 -19.75 1.76
N GLU A 72 6.69 -20.29 1.76
CA GLU A 72 6.32 -21.22 2.84
C GLU A 72 6.63 -22.64 2.36
N SER A 73 7.93 -22.92 2.17
CA SER A 73 8.42 -24.28 2.39
C SER A 73 8.32 -24.52 3.89
N ILE A 74 7.24 -25.17 4.29
CA ILE A 74 7.16 -25.85 5.58
C ILE A 74 8.41 -26.76 5.66
N SER A 75 9.32 -26.45 6.59
CA SER A 75 10.32 -27.39 7.11
C SER A 75 9.94 -27.74 8.54
#